data_AF-A5JL82-F1
#
_entry.id   AF-A5JL82-F1
#
_cell.length_a   1.000
_cell.length_b   1.000
_cell.length_c   1.000
_cell.angle_alpha   90.00
_cell.angle_beta   90.00
_cell.angle_gamma   90.00
#
_symmetry.space_group_name_H-M   'P 1'
#
loop_
_entity.id
_entity.type
_entity.pdbx_description
1 polymer ?
#
loop_
_entity_poly.entity_id
_entity_poly.type
_entity_poly.pdbx_seq_one_letter_code
_entity_poly.pdbx_strand_id
1 'polypeptide(L)'
;HGKFCGSEKPEAITSQYNNMRIEFKSDNTVSKKGFKAQFFSDKDECSKENGGCQHDCVNTFGSYRCQCRSGFVLHENKHDCKEAGCDHTVNSVSGAITSPNWPDKYPSKKACTWALSTTPGHRIKIAFNEIDMEAHLDCAYDHIQIYDGRDAKAPSLGRFCGSKKPQPIISSGNKLFIRFFSDNSVQKKGFDASHSAECGGILKAEVKTKDLFSHAQFGDNNYPGASDCEWVISAEKGYGVELIFQTFEIEEEADCGYDYMELFDGADTKSPRLG
;
A
#
# COMPACT_ATOMS: atom_id res chain seq x y z
N HIS A 1 24.49 16.60 -5.90
CA HIS A 1 24.81 16.79 -7.33
C HIS A 1 24.00 15.81 -8.15
N GLY A 2 23.03 16.27 -8.93
CA GLY A 2 22.25 15.41 -9.84
C GLY A 2 22.78 15.50 -11.27
N LYS A 3 22.95 14.35 -11.93
CA LYS A 3 23.24 14.26 -13.37
C LYS A 3 22.05 13.56 -14.03
N PHE A 4 21.46 14.17 -15.05
CA PHE A 4 20.23 13.69 -15.68
C PHE A 4 20.49 13.26 -17.12
N CYS A 5 19.89 12.15 -17.55
CA CYS A 5 19.94 11.62 -18.91
C CYS A 5 18.68 10.80 -19.21
N GLY A 6 18.38 10.56 -20.50
CA GLY A 6 17.20 9.78 -20.92
C GLY A 6 16.05 10.66 -21.39
N SER A 7 14.83 10.08 -21.39
CA SER A 7 13.59 10.75 -21.83
C SER A 7 12.63 11.07 -20.68
N GLU A 8 12.92 10.60 -19.47
CA GLU A 8 12.14 10.92 -18.29
C GLU A 8 12.43 12.36 -17.84
N LYS A 9 11.38 13.10 -17.48
CA LYS A 9 11.49 14.49 -17.06
C LYS A 9 11.86 14.55 -15.57
N PRO A 10 12.94 15.24 -15.18
CA PRO A 10 13.24 15.46 -13.77
C PRO A 10 12.14 16.26 -13.07
N GLU A 11 11.95 16.02 -11.77
CA GLU A 11 11.14 16.88 -10.90
C GLU A 11 11.72 18.30 -10.79
N ALA A 12 10.95 19.23 -10.22
CA ALA A 12 11.42 20.60 -10.03
C ALA A 12 12.64 20.65 -9.09
N ILE A 13 13.65 21.42 -9.47
CA ILE A 13 14.90 21.56 -8.71
C ILE A 13 15.03 23.02 -8.25
N THR A 14 15.09 23.23 -6.94
CA THR A 14 15.28 24.55 -6.31
C THR A 14 16.72 24.68 -5.82
N SER A 15 17.39 25.80 -6.13
CA SER A 15 18.72 26.07 -5.60
C SER A 15 18.63 26.47 -4.13
N GLN A 16 19.53 25.92 -3.29
CA GLN A 16 19.66 26.36 -1.89
C GLN A 16 20.28 27.75 -1.75
N TYR A 17 20.96 28.23 -2.81
CA TYR A 17 21.57 29.55 -2.91
C TYR A 17 20.88 30.37 -4.00
N ASN A 18 21.26 31.64 -4.11
CA ASN A 18 20.75 32.57 -5.12
C ASN A 18 21.31 32.34 -6.53
N ASN A 19 22.03 31.23 -6.75
CA ASN A 19 22.60 30.88 -8.05
C ASN A 19 22.48 29.38 -8.33
N MET A 20 22.31 29.05 -9.61
CA MET A 20 22.30 27.67 -10.11
C MET A 20 23.08 27.63 -11.43
N ARG A 21 24.02 26.69 -11.55
CA ARG A 21 24.77 26.46 -12.79
C ARG A 21 24.24 25.22 -13.49
N ILE A 22 23.92 25.36 -14.78
CA ILE A 22 23.50 24.26 -15.66
C ILE A 22 24.64 23.99 -16.66
N GLU A 23 25.08 22.74 -16.76
CA GLU A 23 26.07 22.28 -17.76
C GLU A 23 25.44 21.17 -18.60
N PHE A 24 25.36 21.35 -19.92
CA PHE A 24 24.91 20.34 -20.87
C PHE A 24 26.08 19.90 -21.75
N LYS A 25 26.29 18.59 -21.87
CA LYS A 25 27.30 17.98 -22.74
C LYS A 25 26.64 16.93 -23.62
N SER A 26 26.94 16.96 -24.92
CA SER A 26 26.57 15.93 -25.88
C SER A 26 27.83 15.34 -26.51
N ASP A 27 27.78 14.06 -26.88
CA ASP A 27 28.81 13.42 -27.67
C ASP A 27 28.51 13.50 -29.18
N ASN A 28 29.30 12.81 -30.01
CA ASN A 28 29.22 12.85 -31.47
C ASN A 28 28.37 11.73 -32.08
N THR A 29 27.53 11.03 -31.29
CA THR A 29 26.82 9.84 -31.75
C THR A 29 25.36 10.11 -32.08
N VAL A 30 24.47 10.14 -31.09
CA VAL A 30 23.01 10.21 -31.25
C VAL A 30 22.48 11.52 -30.69
N SER A 31 21.77 12.29 -31.51
CA SER A 31 21.06 13.50 -31.10
C SER A 31 19.55 13.24 -30.92
N LYS A 32 18.92 13.99 -30.01
CA LYS A 32 17.48 13.95 -29.72
C LYS A 32 16.91 15.37 -29.65
N LYS A 33 15.60 15.50 -29.40
CA LYS A 33 14.86 16.78 -29.35
C LYS A 33 15.35 17.80 -28.29
N GLY A 34 16.31 17.45 -27.42
CA GLY A 34 16.84 18.35 -26.40
C GLY A 34 15.88 18.59 -25.22
N PHE A 35 16.05 19.70 -24.51
CA PHE A 35 15.21 20.09 -23.38
C PHE A 35 14.78 21.56 -23.46
N LYS A 36 13.59 21.85 -22.91
CA LYS A 36 13.12 23.22 -22.64
C LYS A 36 12.83 23.31 -21.15
N ALA A 37 13.47 24.25 -20.46
CA ALA A 37 13.23 24.53 -19.05
C ALA A 37 12.71 25.96 -18.89
N GLN A 38 11.84 26.17 -17.91
CA GLN A 38 11.43 27.48 -17.44
C GLN A 38 12.11 27.72 -16.09
N PHE A 39 12.66 28.92 -15.90
CA PHE A 39 13.29 29.34 -14.64
C PHE A 39 12.59 30.59 -14.11
N PHE A 40 12.58 30.74 -12.79
CA PHE A 40 11.93 31.80 -12.05
C PHE A 40 12.60 31.88 -10.67
N SER A 41 12.54 33.04 -10.01
CA SER A 41 12.97 33.16 -8.62
C SER A 41 11.88 32.59 -7.71
N ASP A 42 12.19 31.53 -7.00
CA ASP A 42 11.32 30.94 -5.97
C ASP A 42 11.91 31.24 -4.59
N LYS A 43 11.07 31.67 -3.65
CA LYS A 43 11.48 31.78 -2.26
C LYS A 43 10.99 30.52 -1.56
N ASP A 44 11.89 29.74 -0.98
CA ASP A 44 11.47 28.65 -0.11
C ASP A 44 10.93 29.23 1.21
N GLU A 45 9.61 29.41 1.29
CA GLU A 45 8.96 29.90 2.51
C GLU A 45 9.01 28.87 3.65
N CYS A 46 9.18 27.58 3.35
CA CYS A 46 9.27 26.52 4.34
C CYS A 46 10.61 26.51 5.09
N SER A 47 11.68 27.00 4.45
CA SER A 47 13.01 27.11 5.05
C SER A 47 13.07 28.02 6.28
N LYS A 48 12.07 28.89 6.52
CA LYS A 48 12.00 29.76 7.70
C LYS A 48 10.73 29.45 8.50
N GLU A 49 10.91 29.07 9.76
CA GLU A 49 9.80 28.78 10.70
C GLU A 49 8.74 27.84 10.10
N ASN A 50 9.15 26.90 9.23
CA ASN A 50 8.25 25.96 8.56
C ASN A 50 7.09 26.66 7.81
N GLY A 51 7.32 27.84 7.24
CA GLY A 51 6.27 28.63 6.59
C GLY A 51 5.11 29.03 7.50
N GLY A 52 5.26 28.92 8.83
CA GLY A 52 4.16 29.09 9.78
C GLY A 52 3.12 27.97 9.73
N CYS A 53 3.44 26.81 9.15
CA CYS A 53 2.57 25.64 9.14
C CYS A 53 2.63 24.91 10.49
N GLN A 54 1.47 24.46 11.00
CA GLN A 54 1.41 23.66 12.22
C GLN A 54 2.09 22.29 12.05
N HIS A 55 1.86 21.62 10.93
CA HIS A 55 2.48 20.33 10.60
C HIS A 55 3.54 20.50 9.53
N ASP A 56 3.31 20.04 8.30
CA ASP A 56 4.36 19.99 7.28
C ASP A 56 4.18 21.14 6.30
N CYS A 57 5.26 21.87 6.01
CA CYS A 57 5.27 22.88 4.95
C CYS A 57 5.76 22.27 3.64
N VAL A 58 4.99 22.46 2.57
CA VAL A 58 5.35 22.05 1.22
C VAL A 58 5.60 23.29 0.39
N ASN A 59 6.88 23.53 0.07
CA ASN A 59 7.25 24.62 -0.83
C ASN A 59 6.74 24.32 -2.23
N THR A 60 6.14 25.31 -2.88
CA THR A 60 5.57 25.19 -4.22
C THR A 60 6.15 26.27 -5.13
N PHE A 61 5.91 26.17 -6.42
CA PHE A 61 6.31 27.24 -7.34
C PHE A 61 5.63 28.56 -6.96
N GLY A 62 6.42 29.57 -6.58
CA GLY A 62 6.00 30.94 -6.28
C GLY A 62 5.19 31.10 -4.98
N SER A 63 5.10 30.06 -4.15
CA SER A 63 4.31 30.05 -2.91
C SER A 63 4.62 28.80 -2.08
N TYR A 64 3.86 28.56 -1.03
CA TYR A 64 3.90 27.33 -0.25
C TYR A 64 2.51 26.95 0.20
N ARG A 65 2.34 25.72 0.68
CA ARG A 65 1.12 25.29 1.36
C ARG A 65 1.45 24.44 2.57
N CYS A 66 0.59 24.52 3.58
CA CYS A 66 0.66 23.61 4.71
C CYS A 66 -0.09 22.31 4.39
N GLN A 67 0.50 21.19 4.81
CA GLN A 67 -0.07 19.87 4.73
C GLN A 67 -0.16 19.28 6.14
N CYS A 68 -1.27 18.60 6.40
CA CYS A 68 -1.50 17.93 7.66
C CYS A 68 -1.13 16.45 7.56
N ARG A 69 -0.49 15.94 8.62
CA ARG A 69 -0.17 14.52 8.80
C ARG A 69 -1.42 13.65 8.95
N SER A 70 -1.24 12.34 8.82
CA SER A 70 -2.30 11.33 8.96
C SER A 70 -3.17 11.60 10.19
N GLY A 71 -4.50 11.58 10.01
CA GLY A 71 -5.46 11.84 11.08
C GLY A 71 -5.81 13.32 11.31
N PHE A 72 -5.28 14.24 10.50
CA PHE A 72 -5.60 15.66 10.56
C PHE A 72 -6.00 16.22 9.20
N VAL A 73 -6.85 17.23 9.20
CA VAL A 73 -7.25 18.00 8.01
C VAL A 73 -6.88 19.46 8.20
N LEU A 74 -6.58 20.12 7.08
CA LEU A 74 -6.21 21.53 7.09
C LEU A 74 -7.37 22.38 7.62
N HIS A 75 -7.08 23.23 8.60
CA HIS A 75 -8.01 24.19 9.15
C HIS A 75 -8.31 25.30 8.14
N GLU A 76 -9.37 26.07 8.37
CA GLU A 76 -9.82 27.13 7.44
C GLU A 76 -8.79 28.25 7.26
N ASN A 77 -7.91 28.44 8.25
CA ASN A 77 -6.80 29.40 8.15
C ASN A 77 -5.64 28.91 7.27
N LYS A 78 -5.71 27.70 6.71
CA LYS A 78 -4.70 27.08 5.82
C LYS A 78 -3.31 26.87 6.44
N HIS A 79 -3.18 27.05 7.75
CA HIS A 79 -1.94 26.90 8.50
C HIS A 79 -2.04 25.82 9.58
N ASP A 80 -3.16 25.79 10.28
CA ASP A 80 -3.40 24.85 11.37
C ASP A 80 -3.99 23.54 10.86
N CYS A 81 -3.87 22.50 11.67
CA CYS A 81 -4.36 21.16 11.42
C CYS A 81 -5.35 20.79 12.52
N LYS A 82 -6.61 20.57 12.13
CA LYS A 82 -7.65 20.07 13.05
C LYS A 82 -7.79 18.57 12.90
N GLU A 83 -8.16 17.90 13.99
CA GLU A 83 -8.36 16.46 13.96
C GLU A 83 -9.46 16.08 12.95
N ALA A 84 -9.15 15.08 12.14
CA ALA A 84 -10.10 14.49 11.21
C ALA A 84 -10.72 13.24 11.82
N GLY A 85 -11.86 12.80 11.27
CA GLY A 85 -12.24 11.39 11.42
C GLY A 85 -11.13 10.51 10.84
N CYS A 86 -10.81 9.41 11.52
CA CYS A 86 -9.76 8.49 11.10
C CYS A 86 -10.30 7.11 10.70
N ASP A 87 -11.51 7.12 10.13
CA ASP A 87 -12.09 5.97 9.46
C ASP A 87 -11.73 6.05 7.97
N HIS A 88 -11.06 5.01 7.47
CA HIS A 88 -10.48 4.97 6.15
C HIS A 88 -11.05 3.79 5.35
N THR A 89 -11.32 4.01 4.07
CA THR A 89 -11.63 2.95 3.11
C THR A 89 -10.50 2.88 2.09
N VAL A 90 -9.87 1.71 1.97
CA VAL A 90 -8.66 1.52 1.15
C VAL A 90 -8.95 0.49 0.08
N ASN A 91 -8.95 0.92 -1.18
CA ASN A 91 -9.23 0.07 -2.35
C ASN A 91 -8.02 -0.08 -3.28
N SER A 92 -6.87 0.47 -2.93
CA SER A 92 -5.65 0.32 -3.71
C SER A 92 -5.04 -1.07 -3.49
N VAL A 93 -4.48 -1.65 -4.56
CA VAL A 93 -3.81 -2.97 -4.50
C VAL A 93 -2.55 -2.95 -3.63
N SER A 94 -1.96 -1.79 -3.42
CA SER A 94 -0.86 -1.59 -2.46
C SER A 94 -0.89 -0.19 -1.87
N GLY A 95 -0.15 0.01 -0.79
CA GLY A 95 0.01 1.33 -0.16
C GLY A 95 0.58 1.24 1.25
N ALA A 96 0.49 2.37 1.96
CA ALA A 96 0.92 2.50 3.34
C ALA A 96 -0.25 2.82 4.27
N ILE A 97 -0.16 2.33 5.49
CA ILE A 97 -1.11 2.50 6.59
C ILE A 97 -0.31 2.92 7.81
N THR A 98 -0.57 4.12 8.28
CA THR A 98 0.18 4.73 9.38
C THR A 98 -0.75 5.10 10.52
N SER A 99 -0.22 5.07 11.74
CA SER A 99 -0.92 5.65 12.89
C SER A 99 -1.15 7.16 12.68
N PRO A 100 -2.19 7.74 13.28
CA PRO A 100 -2.35 9.18 13.25
C PRO A 100 -1.09 9.88 13.78
N ASN A 101 -0.72 10.99 13.14
CA ASN A 101 0.47 11.79 13.43
C ASN A 101 1.84 11.14 13.15
N TRP A 102 1.90 9.94 12.56
CA TRP A 102 3.17 9.30 12.20
C TRP A 102 4.09 10.24 11.39
N PRO A 103 5.41 10.30 11.65
CA PRO A 103 6.20 9.49 12.59
C PRO A 103 6.26 10.01 14.03
N ASP A 104 5.54 11.10 14.33
CA ASP A 104 5.42 11.63 15.67
C ASP A 104 4.39 10.85 16.49
N LYS A 105 4.33 11.17 17.80
CA LYS A 105 3.49 10.43 18.72
C LYS A 105 2.02 10.46 18.32
N TYR A 106 1.36 9.30 18.31
CA TYR A 106 -0.08 9.24 18.05
C TYR A 106 -0.87 9.96 19.14
N PRO A 107 -2.06 10.52 18.85
CA PRO A 107 -2.90 11.14 19.87
C PRO A 107 -3.54 10.11 20.82
N SER A 108 -3.83 10.54 22.06
CA SER A 108 -4.63 9.77 23.03
C SER A 108 -6.11 9.67 22.61
N LYS A 109 -6.84 8.66 23.11
CA LYS A 109 -8.29 8.47 22.93
C LYS A 109 -8.74 8.36 21.48
N LYS A 110 -7.94 7.69 20.65
CA LYS A 110 -8.28 7.46 19.23
C LYS A 110 -8.79 6.05 19.00
N ALA A 111 -9.73 5.95 18.07
CA ALA A 111 -10.24 4.69 17.56
C ALA A 111 -10.31 4.82 16.03
N CYS A 112 -9.22 4.49 15.36
CA CYS A 112 -9.09 4.64 13.91
C CYS A 112 -9.30 3.31 13.22
N THR A 113 -9.88 3.35 12.02
CA THR A 113 -10.22 2.14 11.28
C THR A 113 -9.76 2.22 9.84
N TRP A 114 -9.37 1.07 9.28
CA TRP A 114 -9.10 0.92 7.85
C TRP A 114 -9.85 -0.30 7.35
N ALA A 115 -10.83 -0.07 6.48
CA ALA A 115 -11.53 -1.11 5.74
C ALA A 115 -10.83 -1.30 4.38
N LEU A 116 -10.02 -2.34 4.27
CA LEU A 116 -9.28 -2.65 3.05
C LEU A 116 -10.11 -3.59 2.17
N SER A 117 -10.05 -3.33 0.87
CA SER A 117 -10.48 -4.31 -0.12
C SER A 117 -9.60 -4.34 -1.35
N THR A 118 -9.38 -5.54 -1.86
CA THR A 118 -8.57 -5.78 -3.06
C THR A 118 -9.36 -6.59 -4.10
N THR A 119 -8.72 -6.89 -5.22
CA THR A 119 -9.24 -7.68 -6.33
C THR A 119 -9.82 -9.01 -5.82
N PRO A 120 -11.06 -9.39 -6.20
CA PRO A 120 -11.61 -10.69 -5.85
C PRO A 120 -10.66 -11.84 -6.26
N GLY A 121 -10.65 -12.91 -5.48
CA GLY A 121 -9.69 -14.01 -5.70
C GLY A 121 -8.31 -13.79 -5.09
N HIS A 122 -8.00 -12.59 -4.60
CA HIS A 122 -6.73 -12.26 -3.95
C HIS A 122 -6.87 -12.10 -2.44
N ARG A 123 -5.72 -12.11 -1.77
CA ARG A 123 -5.57 -11.84 -0.34
C ARG A 123 -4.90 -10.50 -0.12
N ILE A 124 -4.97 -10.01 1.11
CA ILE A 124 -4.37 -8.77 1.55
C ILE A 124 -3.29 -9.13 2.56
N LYS A 125 -2.07 -8.68 2.30
CA LYS A 125 -0.94 -8.79 3.20
C LYS A 125 -0.67 -7.46 3.87
N ILE A 126 -0.44 -7.50 5.18
CA ILE A 126 0.00 -6.39 5.99
C ILE A 126 1.40 -6.68 6.51
N ALA A 127 2.34 -5.80 6.20
CA ALA A 127 3.72 -5.88 6.67
C ALA A 127 4.09 -4.60 7.43
N PHE A 128 4.37 -4.73 8.72
CA PHE A 128 4.82 -3.58 9.52
C PHE A 128 6.25 -3.21 9.14
N ASN A 129 6.52 -1.96 8.83
CA ASN A 129 7.88 -1.44 8.69
C ASN A 129 8.44 -1.08 10.07
N GLU A 130 7.67 -0.34 10.87
CA GLU A 130 7.98 0.02 12.25
C GLU A 130 6.70 -0.07 13.12
N ILE A 131 6.86 -0.49 14.38
CA ILE A 131 5.82 -0.43 15.40
C ILE A 131 6.48 -0.06 16.72
N ASP A 132 5.92 0.95 17.39
CA ASP A 132 6.30 1.41 18.72
C ASP A 132 5.03 1.97 19.38
N MET A 133 4.38 1.11 20.16
CA MET A 133 3.15 1.39 20.90
C MET A 133 3.35 1.14 22.39
N GLU A 134 2.45 1.62 23.23
CA GLU A 134 2.46 1.25 24.66
C GLU A 134 2.44 -0.27 24.80
N ALA A 135 3.35 -0.80 25.61
CA ALA A 135 3.49 -2.23 25.82
C ALA A 135 2.63 -2.68 27.00
N HIS A 136 1.87 -3.75 26.80
CA HIS A 136 1.11 -4.43 27.85
C HIS A 136 1.05 -5.92 27.53
N LEU A 137 0.95 -6.79 28.54
CA LEU A 137 0.97 -8.24 28.37
C LEU A 137 -0.08 -8.73 27.36
N ASP A 138 -1.32 -8.24 27.49
CA ASP A 138 -2.44 -8.57 26.61
C ASP A 138 -2.82 -7.44 25.62
N CYS A 139 -1.95 -6.43 25.47
CA CYS A 139 -2.23 -5.23 24.67
C CYS A 139 -3.59 -4.58 25.03
N ALA A 140 -3.83 -4.40 26.34
CA ALA A 140 -5.10 -3.92 26.87
C ALA A 140 -5.26 -2.39 26.79
N TYR A 141 -4.14 -1.67 26.75
CA TYR A 141 -4.07 -0.23 26.53
C TYR A 141 -4.08 0.05 25.03
N ASP A 142 -3.02 0.66 24.50
CA ASP A 142 -2.89 0.95 23.09
C ASP A 142 -2.63 -0.32 22.28
N HIS A 143 -3.38 -0.52 21.19
CA HIS A 143 -3.21 -1.68 20.33
C HIS A 143 -3.68 -1.45 18.89
N ILE A 144 -3.10 -2.23 17.97
CA ILE A 144 -3.63 -2.45 16.63
C ILE A 144 -4.19 -3.87 16.54
N GLN A 145 -5.43 -3.98 16.07
CA GLN A 145 -6.15 -5.23 15.91
C GLN A 145 -6.48 -5.42 14.43
N ILE A 146 -6.13 -6.58 13.89
CA ILE A 146 -6.39 -6.94 12.49
C ILE A 146 -7.44 -8.04 12.45
N TYR A 147 -8.41 -7.92 11.55
CA TYR A 147 -9.54 -8.82 11.39
C TYR A 147 -9.64 -9.33 9.95
N ASP A 148 -9.93 -10.62 9.81
CA ASP A 148 -10.02 -11.35 8.55
C ASP A 148 -11.39 -11.19 7.89
N GLY A 149 -11.75 -9.96 7.52
CA GLY A 149 -13.02 -9.69 6.88
C GLY A 149 -13.34 -8.21 6.76
N ARG A 150 -14.64 -7.91 6.66
CA ARG A 150 -15.14 -6.56 6.33
C ARG A 150 -15.19 -5.61 7.52
N ASP A 151 -15.27 -6.14 8.74
CA ASP A 151 -15.49 -5.36 9.96
C ASP A 151 -14.93 -6.08 11.19
N ALA A 152 -15.08 -5.44 12.35
CA ALA A 152 -14.59 -5.95 13.64
C ALA A 152 -15.34 -7.18 14.19
N LYS A 153 -16.36 -7.71 13.49
CA LYS A 153 -17.03 -8.97 13.85
C LYS A 153 -16.35 -10.19 13.19
N ALA A 154 -15.49 -9.96 12.20
CA ALA A 154 -14.73 -11.02 11.55
C ALA A 154 -13.70 -11.65 12.52
N PRO A 155 -13.18 -12.85 12.21
CA PRO A 155 -12.14 -13.47 13.01
C PRO A 155 -10.92 -12.57 13.16
N SER A 156 -10.35 -12.51 14.37
CA SER A 156 -9.13 -11.74 14.62
C SER A 156 -7.91 -12.48 14.08
N LEU A 157 -7.06 -11.80 13.31
CA LEU A 157 -5.75 -12.28 12.86
C LEU A 157 -4.63 -11.94 13.86
N GLY A 158 -4.92 -11.13 14.86
CA GLY A 158 -3.96 -10.76 15.90
C GLY A 158 -4.14 -9.35 16.44
N ARG A 159 -3.77 -9.19 17.72
CA ARG A 159 -3.68 -7.92 18.43
C ARG A 159 -2.21 -7.64 18.72
N PHE A 160 -1.75 -6.44 18.41
CA PHE A 160 -0.34 -6.08 18.51
C PHE A 160 -0.18 -4.75 19.25
N CYS A 161 0.90 -4.66 20.04
CA CYS A 161 1.32 -3.50 20.80
C CYS A 161 2.82 -3.63 21.14
N GLY A 162 3.40 -2.66 21.85
CA GLY A 162 4.82 -2.61 22.11
C GLY A 162 5.65 -2.31 20.86
N SER A 163 6.93 -2.72 20.87
CA SER A 163 7.89 -2.43 19.80
C SER A 163 8.34 -3.65 18.98
N LYS A 164 7.76 -4.82 19.26
CA LYS A 164 8.11 -6.05 18.53
C LYS A 164 7.31 -6.14 17.24
N LYS A 165 7.99 -6.01 16.11
CA LYS A 165 7.42 -6.20 14.78
C LYS A 165 6.84 -7.62 14.61
N PRO A 166 5.54 -7.77 14.28
CA PRO A 166 4.96 -9.07 13.98
C PRO A 166 5.41 -9.57 12.60
N GLN A 167 5.24 -10.88 12.36
CA GLN A 167 5.39 -11.45 11.02
C GLN A 167 4.29 -10.90 10.09
N PRO A 168 4.51 -10.86 8.76
CA PRO A 168 3.50 -10.42 7.83
C PRO A 168 2.18 -11.17 8.02
N ILE A 169 1.09 -10.41 8.13
CA ILE A 169 -0.26 -10.94 8.31
C ILE A 169 -0.91 -11.03 6.93
N ILE A 170 -1.48 -12.18 6.59
CA ILE A 170 -2.15 -12.40 5.30
C ILE A 170 -3.60 -12.79 5.60
N SER A 171 -4.57 -12.09 4.99
CA SER A 171 -6.00 -12.42 5.10
C SER A 171 -6.33 -13.72 4.35
N SER A 172 -7.47 -14.33 4.66
CA SER A 172 -7.97 -15.49 3.90
C SER A 172 -8.65 -15.10 2.59
N GLY A 173 -9.08 -13.84 2.45
CA GLY A 173 -9.74 -13.33 1.23
C GLY A 173 -9.47 -11.84 0.97
N ASN A 174 -10.28 -11.25 0.11
CA ASN A 174 -10.03 -9.91 -0.46
C ASN A 174 -10.55 -8.73 0.40
N LYS A 175 -10.89 -8.99 1.66
CA LYS A 175 -11.40 -8.01 2.62
C LYS A 175 -10.61 -8.16 3.93
N LEU A 176 -10.10 -7.07 4.47
CA LEU A 176 -9.39 -7.04 5.74
C LEU A 176 -9.74 -5.76 6.47
N PHE A 177 -9.94 -5.84 7.79
CA PHE A 177 -10.32 -4.70 8.60
C PHE A 177 -9.28 -4.49 9.70
N ILE A 178 -8.79 -3.26 9.84
CA ILE A 178 -7.82 -2.87 10.85
C ILE A 178 -8.48 -1.88 11.78
N ARG A 179 -8.24 -2.04 13.09
CA ARG A 179 -8.63 -1.10 14.12
C ARG A 179 -7.44 -0.74 15.00
N PHE A 180 -7.12 0.55 15.07
CA PHE A 180 -6.18 1.11 16.03
C PHE A 180 -6.95 1.74 17.19
N PHE A 181 -6.50 1.49 18.41
CA PHE A 181 -7.04 2.08 19.62
C PHE A 181 -5.92 2.67 20.47
N SER A 182 -6.13 3.88 20.99
CA SER A 182 -5.28 4.50 22.01
C SER A 182 -6.10 4.98 23.21
N ASP A 183 -5.55 4.80 24.42
CA ASP A 183 -6.17 5.19 25.67
C ASP A 183 -5.81 6.63 26.08
N ASN A 184 -5.94 6.97 27.37
CA ASN A 184 -5.72 8.32 27.89
C ASN A 184 -4.24 8.71 28.02
N SER A 185 -3.31 7.78 28.02
CA SER A 185 -1.91 8.01 28.42
C SER A 185 -0.91 7.21 27.57
N VAL A 186 0.38 7.53 27.75
CA VAL A 186 1.52 6.80 27.14
C VAL A 186 1.49 6.72 25.61
N GLN A 187 1.52 7.87 24.94
CA GLN A 187 1.66 7.91 23.49
C GLN A 187 3.10 7.66 23.05
N LYS A 188 3.27 6.75 22.08
CA LYS A 188 4.52 6.40 21.40
C LYS A 188 4.46 6.80 19.93
N LYS A 189 5.48 6.51 19.12
CA LYS A 189 5.50 6.89 17.69
C LYS A 189 4.34 6.27 16.90
N GLY A 190 3.88 5.09 17.28
CA GLY A 190 2.80 4.37 16.61
C GLY A 190 3.30 3.35 15.61
N PHE A 191 2.75 3.33 14.40
CA PHE A 191 3.12 2.32 13.41
C PHE A 191 3.17 2.89 11.98
N ASP A 192 4.03 2.28 11.19
CA ASP A 192 4.04 2.35 9.73
C ASP A 192 4.00 0.93 9.18
N ALA A 193 2.99 0.64 8.36
CA ALA A 193 2.80 -0.66 7.74
C ALA A 193 2.49 -0.48 6.25
N SER A 194 2.97 -1.40 5.43
CA SER A 194 2.55 -1.51 4.04
C SER A 194 1.44 -2.56 3.90
N HIS A 195 0.52 -2.29 2.98
CA HIS A 195 -0.43 -3.30 2.50
C HIS A 195 -0.15 -3.63 1.04
N SER A 196 -0.36 -4.89 0.66
CA SER A 196 -0.29 -5.35 -0.72
C SER A 196 -1.31 -6.44 -0.99
N ALA A 197 -1.77 -6.51 -2.24
CA ALA A 197 -2.53 -7.62 -2.76
C ALA A 197 -1.58 -8.78 -3.04
N GLU A 198 -1.90 -9.96 -2.53
CA GLU A 198 -1.18 -11.20 -2.77
C GLU A 198 -2.13 -12.15 -3.50
N CYS A 199 -1.62 -12.88 -4.49
CA CYS A 199 -2.38 -13.90 -5.17
C CYS A 199 -2.63 -15.13 -4.27
N GLY A 200 -3.52 -16.01 -4.71
CA GLY A 200 -3.92 -17.21 -3.98
C GLY A 200 -4.99 -16.97 -2.92
N GLY A 201 -5.51 -18.06 -2.37
CA GLY A 201 -6.54 -18.05 -1.32
C GLY A 201 -7.60 -19.13 -1.50
N ILE A 202 -8.56 -19.17 -0.57
CA ILE A 202 -9.66 -20.14 -0.60
C ILE A 202 -10.89 -19.48 -1.19
N LEU A 203 -11.40 -20.03 -2.28
CA LEU A 203 -12.54 -19.52 -3.02
C LEU A 203 -13.70 -20.51 -2.96
N LYS A 204 -14.93 -19.98 -3.02
CA LYS A 204 -16.14 -20.79 -3.12
C LYS A 204 -16.76 -20.62 -4.50
N ALA A 205 -16.90 -21.75 -5.20
CA ALA A 205 -17.68 -21.82 -6.41
C ALA A 205 -19.17 -21.66 -6.07
N GLU A 206 -19.87 -20.87 -6.86
CA GLU A 206 -21.31 -20.62 -6.74
C GLU A 206 -21.97 -20.84 -8.09
N VAL A 207 -23.31 -20.91 -8.12
CA VAL A 207 -24.09 -21.05 -9.37
C VAL A 207 -23.82 -19.89 -10.33
N LYS A 208 -23.52 -18.70 -9.79
CA LYS A 208 -23.12 -17.54 -10.59
C LYS A 208 -21.61 -17.60 -10.85
N THR A 209 -21.22 -17.43 -12.11
CA THR A 209 -19.81 -17.33 -12.51
C THR A 209 -19.11 -16.19 -11.79
N LYS A 210 -17.86 -16.43 -11.41
CA LYS A 210 -16.95 -15.46 -10.79
C LYS A 210 -15.66 -15.46 -11.58
N ASP A 211 -15.06 -14.29 -11.71
CA ASP A 211 -13.77 -14.16 -12.37
C ASP A 211 -12.63 -14.51 -11.40
N LEU A 212 -11.62 -15.17 -11.94
CA LEU A 212 -10.34 -15.42 -11.29
C LEU A 212 -9.27 -14.72 -12.13
N PHE A 213 -8.39 -13.97 -11.47
CA PHE A 213 -7.32 -13.24 -12.12
C PHE A 213 -5.98 -13.77 -11.64
N SER A 214 -4.99 -13.84 -12.53
CA SER A 214 -3.63 -14.27 -12.19
C SER A 214 -2.93 -13.31 -11.22
N HIS A 215 -3.25 -12.02 -11.31
CA HIS A 215 -2.69 -10.96 -10.47
C HIS A 215 -3.70 -9.83 -10.27
N ALA A 216 -3.47 -8.99 -9.24
CA ALA A 216 -4.45 -8.00 -8.80
C ALA A 216 -4.70 -6.86 -9.79
N GLN A 217 -3.76 -6.60 -10.71
CA GLN A 217 -3.82 -5.55 -11.73
C GLN A 217 -4.04 -6.10 -13.15
N PHE A 218 -4.66 -7.28 -13.25
CA PHE A 218 -4.95 -7.90 -14.53
C PHE A 218 -5.72 -6.94 -15.45
N GLY A 219 -5.20 -6.77 -16.68
CA GLY A 219 -5.72 -5.86 -17.69
C GLY A 219 -5.04 -4.50 -17.75
N ASP A 220 -4.42 -4.06 -16.65
CA ASP A 220 -3.65 -2.80 -16.60
C ASP A 220 -2.15 -3.03 -16.80
N ASN A 221 -1.62 -4.17 -16.35
CA ASN A 221 -0.20 -4.53 -16.40
C ASN A 221 0.00 -6.03 -16.70
N ASN A 222 1.26 -6.42 -16.94
CA ASN A 222 1.67 -7.83 -16.97
C ASN A 222 1.73 -8.41 -15.55
N TYR A 223 1.62 -9.74 -15.44
CA TYR A 223 1.76 -10.42 -14.17
C TYR A 223 3.17 -10.21 -13.56
N PRO A 224 3.30 -10.12 -12.22
CA PRO A 224 4.60 -9.95 -11.58
C PRO A 224 5.44 -11.23 -11.71
N GLY A 225 6.73 -11.07 -11.96
CA GLY A 225 7.68 -12.20 -11.99
C GLY A 225 7.88 -12.82 -10.60
N ALA A 226 8.26 -14.11 -10.58
CA ALA A 226 8.48 -14.90 -9.36
C ALA A 226 7.26 -14.95 -8.42
N SER A 227 6.05 -14.92 -8.99
CA SER A 227 4.81 -15.10 -8.24
C SER A 227 4.57 -16.58 -7.96
N ASP A 228 4.27 -16.92 -6.69
CA ASP A 228 3.94 -18.28 -6.27
C ASP A 228 2.50 -18.27 -5.71
N CYS A 229 1.55 -18.57 -6.59
CA CYS A 229 0.12 -18.38 -6.33
C CYS A 229 -0.61 -19.72 -6.19
N GLU A 230 -1.27 -19.92 -5.05
CA GLU A 230 -2.07 -21.11 -4.81
C GLU A 230 -3.53 -20.76 -4.50
N TRP A 231 -4.45 -21.21 -5.35
CA TRP A 231 -5.89 -21.07 -5.13
C TRP A 231 -6.54 -22.43 -4.90
N VAL A 232 -7.38 -22.50 -3.87
CA VAL A 232 -8.24 -23.66 -3.61
C VAL A 232 -9.69 -23.25 -3.84
N ILE A 233 -10.31 -23.74 -4.90
CA ILE A 233 -11.71 -23.47 -5.22
C ILE A 233 -12.56 -24.66 -4.76
N SER A 234 -13.49 -24.42 -3.83
CA SER A 234 -14.39 -25.47 -3.32
C SER A 234 -15.84 -25.22 -3.76
N ALA A 235 -16.48 -26.26 -4.29
CA ALA A 235 -17.92 -26.27 -4.58
C ALA A 235 -18.70 -26.94 -3.43
N GLU A 236 -20.04 -26.86 -3.49
CA GLU A 236 -20.89 -27.63 -2.58
C GLU A 236 -20.75 -29.15 -2.82
N LYS A 237 -21.03 -29.94 -1.78
CA LYS A 237 -20.88 -31.40 -1.86
C LYS A 237 -21.73 -31.98 -2.99
N GLY A 238 -21.08 -32.69 -3.90
CA GLY A 238 -21.73 -33.32 -5.07
C GLY A 238 -21.63 -32.50 -6.36
N TYR A 239 -21.04 -31.31 -6.33
CA TYR A 239 -20.75 -30.48 -7.50
C TYR A 239 -19.25 -30.52 -7.84
N GLY A 240 -18.93 -30.39 -9.13
CA GLY A 240 -17.57 -30.16 -9.63
C GLY A 240 -17.27 -28.66 -9.78
N VAL A 241 -15.98 -28.32 -9.87
CA VAL A 241 -15.53 -26.98 -10.26
C VAL A 241 -15.15 -27.02 -11.73
N GLU A 242 -15.73 -26.14 -12.54
CA GLU A 242 -15.44 -26.01 -13.96
C GLU A 242 -14.75 -24.65 -14.21
N LEU A 243 -13.63 -24.66 -14.93
CA LEU A 243 -12.89 -23.46 -15.32
C LEU A 243 -13.07 -23.21 -16.81
N ILE A 244 -13.49 -21.99 -17.15
CA ILE A 244 -13.66 -21.54 -18.54
C ILE A 244 -12.73 -20.36 -18.77
N PHE A 245 -11.66 -20.58 -19.53
CA PHE A 245 -10.67 -19.54 -19.84
C PHE A 245 -11.22 -18.58 -20.89
N GLN A 246 -11.27 -17.29 -20.55
CA GLN A 246 -11.59 -16.23 -21.51
C GLN A 246 -10.34 -15.72 -22.23
N THR A 247 -9.22 -15.69 -21.52
CA THR A 247 -7.89 -15.42 -22.06
C THR A 247 -6.88 -16.31 -21.36
N PHE A 248 -5.77 -16.60 -22.05
CA PHE A 248 -4.65 -17.35 -21.52
C PHE A 248 -3.37 -16.94 -22.26
N GLU A 249 -2.61 -16.03 -21.67
CA GLU A 249 -1.36 -15.49 -22.21
C GLU A 249 -0.29 -15.56 -21.11
N ILE A 250 0.55 -16.59 -21.18
CA ILE A 250 1.71 -16.82 -20.31
C ILE A 250 2.96 -17.10 -21.17
N GLU A 251 4.16 -17.09 -20.59
CA GLU A 251 5.40 -17.34 -21.33
C GLU A 251 5.39 -18.71 -22.03
N GLU A 252 5.68 -18.73 -23.34
CA GLU A 252 5.73 -19.95 -24.15
C GLU A 252 7.10 -20.62 -24.04
N GLU A 253 7.12 -21.87 -23.59
CA GLU A 253 8.32 -22.71 -23.45
C GLU A 253 7.93 -24.17 -23.74
N ALA A 254 8.87 -24.98 -24.25
CA ALA A 254 8.58 -26.31 -24.77
C ALA A 254 8.07 -27.30 -23.71
N ASP A 255 8.54 -27.18 -22.46
CA ASP A 255 8.18 -28.03 -21.34
C ASP A 255 7.44 -27.25 -20.22
N CYS A 256 7.00 -26.02 -20.51
CA CYS A 256 6.44 -25.08 -19.53
C CYS A 256 7.34 -24.87 -18.29
N GLY A 257 8.66 -24.86 -18.49
CA GLY A 257 9.65 -24.79 -17.40
C GLY A 257 9.86 -23.39 -16.79
N TYR A 258 9.32 -22.34 -17.40
CA TYR A 258 9.41 -20.96 -16.90
C TYR A 258 8.13 -20.55 -16.16
N ASP A 259 7.12 -20.07 -16.90
CA ASP A 259 5.82 -19.71 -16.34
C ASP A 259 4.79 -20.78 -16.71
N TYR A 260 4.03 -21.24 -15.72
CA TYR A 260 3.02 -22.27 -15.93
C TYR A 260 1.86 -22.15 -14.95
N MET A 261 0.78 -22.86 -15.28
CA MET A 261 -0.36 -23.09 -14.39
C MET A 261 -0.61 -24.59 -14.34
N GLU A 262 -0.51 -25.17 -13.14
CA GLU A 262 -0.86 -26.57 -12.90
C GLU A 262 -2.24 -26.66 -12.22
N LEU A 263 -3.05 -27.63 -12.64
CA LEU A 263 -4.37 -27.90 -12.08
C LEU A 263 -4.39 -29.27 -11.40
N PHE A 264 -5.05 -29.35 -10.25
CA PHE A 264 -5.15 -30.56 -9.44
C PHE A 264 -6.62 -30.86 -9.11
N ASP A 265 -7.02 -32.14 -9.19
CA ASP A 265 -8.35 -32.62 -8.79
C ASP A 265 -8.39 -32.87 -7.28
N GLY A 266 -8.30 -31.78 -6.52
CA GLY A 266 -8.32 -31.80 -5.06
C GLY A 266 -7.80 -30.50 -4.45
N ALA A 267 -7.65 -30.49 -3.13
CA ALA A 267 -7.31 -29.28 -2.38
C ALA A 267 -5.79 -29.05 -2.21
N ASP A 268 -4.96 -29.98 -2.69
CA ASP A 268 -3.50 -29.91 -2.52
C ASP A 268 -2.77 -30.52 -3.73
N THR A 269 -1.45 -30.27 -3.77
CA THR A 269 -0.54 -30.72 -4.85
C THR A 269 -0.28 -32.23 -4.85
N LYS A 270 -0.81 -32.99 -3.88
CA LYS A 270 -0.74 -34.46 -3.88
C LYS A 270 -1.90 -35.09 -4.63
N SER A 271 -2.92 -34.29 -4.93
CA SER A 271 -4.09 -34.73 -5.68
C SER A 271 -3.71 -35.02 -7.15
N PRO A 272 -4.52 -35.79 -7.90
CA PRO A 272 -4.23 -36.07 -9.30
C PRO A 272 -4.15 -34.78 -10.14
N ARG A 273 -3.20 -34.70 -11.06
CA ARG A 273 -3.11 -33.58 -12.02
C ARG A 273 -4.25 -33.68 -13.04
N LEU A 274 -4.81 -32.55 -13.42
CA LEU A 274 -5.81 -32.42 -14.49
C LEU A 274 -5.15 -31.82 -15.73
N GLY A 275 -5.28 -32.52 -16.87
CA GLY A 275 -4.64 -32.15 -18.14
C GLY A 275 -3.46 -33.06 -18.43
#